data_AF-A0A1F7GFM6-F1
#
_entry.id   AF-A0A1F7GFM6-F1
#
_cell.length_a   1.000
_cell.length_b   1.000
_cell.length_c   1.000
_cell.angle_alpha   90.00
_cell.angle_beta   90.00
_cell.angle_gamma   90.00
#
_symmetry.space_group_name_H-M   'P 1'
#
loop_
_entity.id
_entity.type
_entity.pdbx_description
1 polymer ?
#
loop_
_entity_poly.entity_id
_entity_poly.type
_entity_poly.pdbx_seq_one_letter_code
_entity_poly.pdbx_strand_id
1 'polypeptide(L)'
;MILVASNLIGEFLKDRKENKLNELLNDPKYTVSDTSLSYRQTNSLDEDNLLASKRKNKSSWRKFSYKELVYFEIIIELKKFGIKQEQLKTLWEMFFKEPSENKKEIVLTSKLDGEMALYCIWGGIEMTLVFYSNGRIVISDPLNLIRLSQEEPQIRIPINAIVNKLHPQIGLEVIPLHFSLQNVLFDKCSITSTKEKELLEIIRNKDYSVVKIKKKNGEAAIVYAEKNKNIAEITPNTLLKLLETKDFMDMSIVRRDGKIMNYKIEETIKL
;
A
#
# COMPACT_ATOMS: atom_id res chain seq x y z
N MET A 1 13.58 -2.95 -4.56
CA MET A 1 12.33 -3.69 -4.79
C MET A 1 11.18 -2.72 -4.67
N ILE A 2 10.30 -2.65 -5.67
CA ILE A 2 9.02 -1.95 -5.57
C ILE A 2 7.89 -2.91 -5.17
N LEU A 3 6.99 -2.46 -4.31
CA LEU A 3 5.77 -3.16 -3.92
C LEU A 3 4.56 -2.29 -4.28
N VAL A 4 3.82 -2.71 -5.31
CA VAL A 4 2.59 -2.06 -5.78
C VAL A 4 1.46 -3.09 -5.82
N ALA A 5 0.31 -2.78 -5.23
CA ALA A 5 -0.87 -3.65 -5.28
C ALA A 5 -1.38 -3.82 -6.72
N SER A 6 -1.60 -5.07 -7.16
CA SER A 6 -1.91 -5.42 -8.55
C SER A 6 -3.19 -4.78 -9.11
N ASN A 7 -4.16 -4.50 -8.25
CA ASN A 7 -5.39 -3.79 -8.59
C ASN A 7 -5.17 -2.30 -8.91
N LEU A 8 -4.20 -1.64 -8.25
CA LEU A 8 -3.83 -0.26 -8.57
C LEU A 8 -3.17 -0.20 -9.96
N ILE A 9 -2.34 -1.18 -10.28
CA ILE A 9 -1.63 -1.23 -11.57
C ILE A 9 -2.62 -1.31 -12.75
N GLY A 10 -3.70 -2.09 -12.62
CA GLY A 10 -4.67 -2.30 -13.68
C GLY A 10 -5.65 -1.15 -13.92
N GLU A 11 -5.97 -0.35 -12.90
CA GLU A 11 -6.88 0.81 -13.02
C GLU A 11 -6.15 2.05 -13.56
N PHE A 12 -4.91 2.28 -13.13
CA PHE A 12 -4.20 3.53 -13.45
C PHE A 12 -3.42 3.49 -14.77
N LEU A 13 -3.07 2.32 -15.29
CA LEU A 13 -2.38 2.19 -16.59
C LEU A 13 -3.35 2.11 -17.78
N LYS A 14 -4.66 1.99 -17.54
CA LYS A 14 -5.68 2.01 -18.59
C LYS A 14 -5.94 3.40 -19.16
N ASP A 15 -5.58 4.45 -18.43
CA ASP A 15 -5.88 5.83 -18.81
C ASP A 15 -4.60 6.68 -18.96
N ARG A 16 -4.22 6.93 -20.22
CA ARG A 16 -3.34 8.01 -20.74
C ARG A 16 -1.81 7.80 -20.85
N LYS A 17 -1.30 8.17 -22.05
CA LYS A 17 -0.02 8.86 -22.32
C LYS A 17 1.29 8.20 -21.87
N GLU A 18 1.42 6.86 -21.90
CA GLU A 18 2.69 6.18 -21.59
C GLU A 18 3.89 6.79 -22.33
N ASN A 19 3.75 7.14 -23.62
CA ASN A 19 4.87 7.67 -24.39
C ASN A 19 5.34 9.05 -23.92
N LYS A 20 4.42 10.00 -23.61
CA LYS A 20 4.81 11.35 -23.17
C LYS A 20 5.42 11.35 -21.77
N LEU A 21 4.91 10.50 -20.88
CA LEU A 21 5.49 10.37 -19.55
C LEU A 21 6.86 9.68 -19.64
N ASN A 22 6.99 8.62 -20.43
CA ASN A 22 8.28 7.96 -20.63
C ASN A 22 9.35 8.93 -21.18
N GLU A 23 9.00 9.74 -22.17
CA GLU A 23 9.86 10.81 -22.68
C GLU A 23 10.23 11.80 -21.58
N LEU A 24 9.26 12.28 -20.79
CA LEU A 24 9.55 13.20 -19.68
C LEU A 24 10.50 12.59 -18.64
N LEU A 25 10.28 11.33 -18.27
CA LEU A 25 11.07 10.63 -17.25
C LEU A 25 12.52 10.45 -17.69
N ASN A 26 12.76 10.18 -18.98
CA ASN A 26 14.03 9.69 -19.47
C ASN A 26 14.80 10.67 -20.38
N ASP A 27 14.17 11.70 -20.96
CA ASP A 27 14.86 12.67 -21.83
C ASP A 27 15.77 13.63 -21.03
N PRO A 28 17.10 13.63 -21.28
CA PRO A 28 18.03 14.47 -20.55
C PRO A 28 17.99 15.93 -21.03
N LYS A 29 17.20 16.75 -20.36
CA LYS A 29 17.02 18.18 -20.68
C LYS A 29 17.39 19.16 -19.56
N TYR A 30 17.47 18.69 -18.32
CA TYR A 30 17.75 19.52 -17.14
C TYR A 30 19.24 19.61 -16.86
N THR A 31 19.66 20.57 -16.05
CA THR A 31 21.04 20.86 -15.69
C THR A 31 21.20 20.90 -14.17
N VAL A 32 22.43 21.05 -13.66
CA VAL A 32 22.69 21.09 -12.21
C VAL A 32 21.90 22.21 -11.51
N SER A 33 21.66 23.36 -12.18
CA SER A 33 20.91 24.47 -11.63
C SER A 33 19.42 24.18 -11.41
N ASP A 34 18.90 23.14 -12.04
CA ASP A 34 17.52 22.68 -11.87
C ASP A 34 17.38 21.70 -10.68
N THR A 35 18.45 21.56 -9.88
CA THR A 35 18.53 20.60 -8.78
C THR A 35 18.99 21.29 -7.51
N SER A 36 18.74 20.69 -6.34
CA SER A 36 19.32 21.16 -5.09
C SER A 36 20.78 20.72 -4.88
N LEU A 37 21.43 20.07 -5.87
CA LEU A 37 22.83 19.66 -5.77
C LEU A 37 23.77 20.83 -6.07
N SER A 38 24.78 20.98 -5.22
CA SER A 38 25.98 21.75 -5.56
C SER A 38 26.85 21.00 -6.57
N TYR A 39 27.66 21.76 -7.33
CA TYR A 39 28.64 21.19 -8.27
C TYR A 39 29.58 20.16 -7.61
N ARG A 40 29.96 20.39 -6.34
CA ARG A 40 30.81 19.46 -5.56
C ARG A 40 30.08 18.14 -5.28
N GLN A 41 28.80 18.20 -4.91
CA GLN A 41 27.99 17.00 -4.69
C GLN A 41 27.79 16.23 -5.99
N THR A 42 27.59 16.93 -7.11
CA THR A 42 27.49 16.30 -8.43
C THR A 42 28.78 15.56 -8.80
N ASN A 43 29.96 16.18 -8.60
CA ASN A 43 31.23 15.52 -8.91
C ASN A 43 31.49 14.31 -8.00
N SER A 44 31.19 14.40 -6.71
CA SER A 44 31.31 13.25 -5.79
C SER A 44 30.39 12.09 -6.21
N LEU A 45 29.16 12.36 -6.63
CA LEU A 45 28.28 11.31 -7.16
C LEU A 45 28.82 10.69 -8.46
N ASP A 46 29.49 11.48 -9.30
CA ASP A 46 30.09 11.02 -10.55
C ASP A 46 31.28 10.08 -10.30
N GLU A 47 32.18 10.48 -9.39
CA GLU A 47 33.36 9.71 -8.98
C GLU A 47 32.96 8.31 -8.45
N ASP A 48 31.84 8.22 -7.75
CA ASP A 48 31.32 6.97 -7.17
C ASP A 48 30.43 6.16 -8.14
N ASN A 49 30.32 6.55 -9.42
CA ASN A 49 29.45 5.93 -10.42
C ASN A 49 27.95 5.92 -10.04
N LEU A 50 27.51 6.94 -9.30
CA LEU A 50 26.11 7.11 -8.87
C LEU A 50 25.33 8.11 -9.74
N LEU A 51 25.92 8.54 -10.87
CA LEU A 51 25.22 9.29 -11.93
C LEU A 51 24.93 8.38 -13.12
N ALA A 52 23.70 8.37 -13.61
CA ALA A 52 23.34 7.62 -14.81
C ALA A 52 23.83 8.32 -16.08
N SER A 53 23.73 9.66 -16.14
CA SER A 53 24.19 10.47 -17.25
C SER A 53 25.72 10.55 -17.36
N LYS A 54 26.25 9.86 -18.38
CA LYS A 54 27.65 10.04 -18.82
C LYS A 54 27.78 11.35 -19.61
N ARG A 55 28.85 12.10 -19.37
CA ARG A 55 29.16 13.30 -20.19
C ARG A 55 29.41 12.86 -21.63
N LYS A 56 28.63 13.39 -22.59
CA LYS A 56 28.91 13.22 -24.03
C LYS A 56 30.25 13.83 -24.43
N ASN A 57 30.63 14.96 -23.81
CA ASN A 57 31.92 15.63 -23.98
C ASN A 57 32.33 16.35 -22.67
N LYS A 58 33.63 16.46 -22.38
CA LYS A 58 34.13 17.18 -21.18
C LYS A 58 33.78 18.68 -21.15
N SER A 59 33.51 19.27 -22.31
CA SER A 59 33.24 20.70 -22.51
C SER A 59 31.74 21.08 -22.49
N SER A 60 30.84 20.11 -22.59
CA SER A 60 29.39 20.39 -22.58
C SER A 60 28.80 20.26 -21.18
N TRP A 61 27.87 21.15 -20.82
CA TRP A 61 27.07 21.02 -19.60
C TRP A 61 26.41 19.65 -19.53
N ARG A 62 26.57 18.97 -18.39
CA ARG A 62 25.90 17.68 -18.13
C ARG A 62 24.39 17.93 -18.08
N LYS A 63 23.66 17.11 -18.82
CA LYS A 63 22.19 17.11 -18.80
C LYS A 63 21.66 15.89 -18.05
N PHE A 64 20.55 16.10 -17.37
CA PHE A 64 19.86 15.11 -16.53
C PHE A 64 18.42 14.95 -16.98
N SER A 65 17.92 13.74 -16.85
CA SER A 65 16.51 13.40 -17.00
C SER A 65 15.69 13.79 -15.76
N TYR A 66 14.37 13.87 -15.88
CA TYR A 66 13.49 14.11 -14.73
C TYR A 66 13.67 13.02 -13.64
N LYS A 67 13.81 11.76 -14.07
CA LYS A 67 14.08 10.62 -13.18
C LYS A 67 15.36 10.83 -12.36
N GLU A 68 16.42 11.32 -12.99
CA GLU A 68 17.67 11.68 -12.29
C GLU A 68 17.47 12.80 -11.28
N LEU A 69 16.66 13.83 -11.60
CA LEU A 69 16.39 14.91 -10.66
C LEU A 69 15.72 14.39 -9.39
N VAL A 70 14.68 13.57 -9.52
CA VAL A 70 13.99 12.99 -8.36
C VAL A 70 14.94 12.11 -7.55
N TYR A 71 15.75 11.29 -8.22
CA TYR A 71 16.77 10.46 -7.57
C TYR A 71 17.79 11.30 -6.77
N PHE A 72 18.23 12.44 -7.30
CA PHE A 72 19.15 13.34 -6.57
C PHE A 72 18.52 13.94 -5.33
N GLU A 73 17.27 14.40 -5.42
CA GLU A 73 16.56 14.93 -4.26
C GLU A 73 16.36 13.86 -3.18
N ILE A 74 16.10 12.60 -3.57
CA ILE A 74 16.07 11.46 -2.62
C ILE A 74 17.43 11.28 -1.94
N ILE A 75 18.55 11.32 -2.69
CA ILE A 75 19.90 11.22 -2.11
C ILE A 75 20.13 12.34 -1.09
N ILE A 76 19.74 13.57 -1.42
CA ILE A 76 19.91 14.72 -0.54
C ILE A 76 19.17 14.49 0.78
N GLU A 77 17.92 14.03 0.73
CA GLU A 77 17.16 13.71 1.94
C GLU A 77 17.80 12.57 2.74
N LEU A 78 18.21 11.47 2.09
CA LEU A 78 18.91 10.36 2.77
C LEU A 78 20.22 10.82 3.44
N LYS A 79 21.00 11.68 2.78
CA LYS A 79 22.24 12.23 3.34
C LYS A 79 21.99 13.11 4.57
N LYS A 80 20.86 13.82 4.66
CA LYS A 80 20.49 14.57 5.88
C LYS A 80 20.25 13.66 7.08
N PHE A 81 19.80 12.42 6.84
CA PHE A 81 19.69 11.39 7.87
C PHE A 81 21.00 10.64 8.15
N GLY A 82 22.13 11.08 7.57
CA GLY A 82 23.43 10.47 7.81
C GLY A 82 23.70 9.20 7.00
N ILE A 83 22.86 8.88 6.00
CA ILE A 83 23.10 7.73 5.12
C ILE A 83 24.38 7.94 4.32
N LYS A 84 25.26 6.95 4.35
CA LYS A 84 26.57 6.99 3.70
C LYS A 84 26.46 6.64 2.23
N GLN A 85 27.43 7.12 1.46
CA GLN A 85 27.50 6.94 0.01
C GLN A 85 27.45 5.46 -0.42
N GLU A 86 28.15 4.57 0.28
CA GLU A 86 28.17 3.12 0.00
C GLU A 86 26.77 2.49 0.02
N GLN A 87 25.87 3.05 0.83
CA GLN A 87 24.49 2.58 0.99
C GLN A 87 23.55 3.09 -0.11
N LEU A 88 23.99 4.04 -0.94
CA LEU A 88 23.21 4.61 -2.04
C LEU A 88 23.29 3.78 -3.33
N LYS A 89 24.21 2.81 -3.41
CA LYS A 89 24.33 1.94 -4.58
C LYS A 89 23.04 1.19 -4.89
N THR A 90 22.37 0.65 -3.88
CA THR A 90 21.08 -0.03 -4.04
C THR A 90 20.00 0.90 -4.59
N LEU A 91 20.01 2.18 -4.18
CA LEU A 91 19.08 3.17 -4.70
C LEU A 91 19.34 3.43 -6.20
N TRP A 92 20.61 3.57 -6.58
CA TRP A 92 20.99 3.75 -7.97
C TRP A 92 20.52 2.56 -8.83
N GLU A 93 20.75 1.34 -8.36
CA GLU A 93 20.30 0.14 -9.06
C GLU A 93 18.78 0.13 -9.27
N MET A 94 18.00 0.56 -8.27
CA MET A 94 16.55 0.66 -8.39
C MET A 94 16.08 1.65 -9.46
N PHE A 95 16.83 2.71 -9.72
CA PHE A 95 16.46 3.75 -10.68
C PHE A 95 17.06 3.56 -12.08
N PHE A 96 18.18 2.83 -12.20
CA PHE A 96 18.99 2.83 -13.43
C PHE A 96 19.54 1.47 -13.87
N LYS A 97 19.51 0.41 -13.05
CA LYS A 97 20.05 -0.91 -13.44
C LYS A 97 19.01 -1.71 -14.21
N GLU A 98 19.20 -1.80 -15.53
CA GLU A 98 18.32 -2.55 -16.43
C GLU A 98 18.02 -3.97 -15.90
N PRO A 99 16.76 -4.42 -15.98
CA PRO A 99 16.40 -5.79 -15.61
C PRO A 99 17.19 -6.78 -16.48
N SER A 100 17.70 -7.86 -15.89
CA SER A 100 18.30 -8.94 -16.68
C SER A 100 17.25 -9.57 -17.61
N GLU A 101 17.66 -9.95 -18.82
CA GLU A 101 16.80 -10.40 -19.94
C GLU A 101 15.84 -11.56 -19.59
N ASN A 102 16.10 -12.28 -18.49
CA ASN A 102 15.30 -13.42 -18.01
C ASN A 102 14.00 -13.06 -17.26
N LYS A 103 13.62 -11.77 -17.16
CA LYS A 103 12.36 -11.34 -16.51
C LYS A 103 11.34 -10.72 -17.49
N LYS A 104 11.15 -11.36 -18.66
CA LYS A 104 10.13 -11.00 -19.66
C LYS A 104 8.72 -11.56 -19.39
N GLU A 105 8.44 -12.06 -18.19
CA GLU A 105 7.07 -12.40 -17.82
C GLU A 105 6.42 -11.24 -17.05
N ILE A 106 5.42 -10.65 -17.71
CA ILE A 106 4.62 -9.45 -17.35
C ILE A 106 5.26 -8.16 -17.87
N VAL A 107 4.60 -7.47 -18.81
CA VAL A 107 5.00 -6.18 -19.42
C VAL A 107 5.42 -5.11 -18.38
N LEU A 108 4.93 -5.25 -17.15
CA LEU A 108 5.21 -4.39 -15.99
C LEU A 108 6.59 -4.62 -15.31
N THR A 109 7.20 -5.80 -15.44
CA THR A 109 8.54 -6.12 -14.88
C THR A 109 9.69 -5.62 -15.74
N SER A 110 9.39 -5.01 -16.90
CA SER A 110 10.39 -4.43 -17.80
C SER A 110 10.88 -3.05 -17.36
N LYS A 111 10.10 -2.34 -16.53
CA LYS A 111 10.43 -1.00 -16.03
C LYS A 111 11.19 -1.10 -14.70
N LEU A 112 12.06 -0.10 -14.46
CA LEU A 112 12.84 -0.01 -13.24
C LEU A 112 11.94 0.32 -12.05
N ASP A 113 12.29 -0.14 -10.84
CA ASP A 113 11.53 0.13 -9.61
C ASP A 113 11.29 1.64 -9.44
N GLY A 114 12.31 2.47 -9.68
CA GLY A 114 12.21 3.93 -9.62
C GLY A 114 11.26 4.51 -10.66
N GLU A 115 11.24 3.98 -11.88
CA GLU A 115 10.31 4.44 -12.92
C GLU A 115 8.87 4.10 -12.55
N MET A 116 8.62 2.86 -12.12
CA MET A 116 7.28 2.42 -11.70
C MET A 116 6.74 3.28 -10.55
N ALA A 117 7.60 3.67 -9.61
CA ALA A 117 7.22 4.60 -8.55
C ALA A 117 6.80 5.97 -9.12
N LEU A 118 7.54 6.52 -10.08
CA LEU A 118 7.20 7.79 -10.72
C LEU A 118 5.90 7.71 -11.53
N TYR A 119 5.63 6.59 -12.21
CA TYR A 119 4.33 6.35 -12.86
C TYR A 119 3.18 6.36 -11.85
N CYS A 120 3.34 5.69 -10.71
CA CYS A 120 2.34 5.67 -9.64
C CYS A 120 2.10 7.08 -9.07
N ILE A 121 3.18 7.82 -8.82
CA ILE A 121 3.11 9.22 -8.36
C ILE A 121 2.34 10.07 -9.37
N TRP A 122 2.61 9.92 -10.67
CA TRP A 122 1.89 10.63 -11.73
C TRP A 122 0.40 10.32 -11.76
N GLY A 123 0.02 9.11 -11.37
CA GLY A 123 -1.37 8.69 -11.18
C GLY A 123 -2.01 9.19 -9.87
N GLY A 124 -1.29 9.99 -9.07
CA GLY A 124 -1.75 10.47 -7.77
C GLY A 124 -1.70 9.41 -6.66
N ILE A 125 -0.87 8.38 -6.81
CA ILE A 125 -0.64 7.36 -5.78
C ILE A 125 0.53 7.81 -4.90
N GLU A 126 0.34 7.75 -3.59
CA GLU A 126 1.42 7.94 -2.63
C GLU A 126 2.43 6.79 -2.70
N MET A 127 3.68 7.12 -2.96
CA MET A 127 4.79 6.18 -2.96
C MET A 127 5.81 6.59 -1.90
N THR A 128 6.17 5.64 -1.05
CA THR A 128 7.13 5.84 0.04
C THR A 128 8.36 5.00 -0.19
N LEU A 129 9.54 5.63 -0.12
CA LEU A 129 10.81 4.92 0.00
C LEU A 129 11.05 4.56 1.46
N VAL A 130 11.36 3.30 1.71
CA VAL A 130 11.68 2.74 3.01
C VAL A 130 13.13 2.28 2.98
N PHE A 131 13.95 2.89 3.84
CA PHE A 131 15.35 2.56 4.01
C PHE A 131 15.54 1.87 5.36
N TYR A 132 15.98 0.62 5.33
CA TYR A 132 16.22 -0.19 6.54
C TYR A 132 17.65 -0.01 7.04
N SER A 133 17.86 -0.18 8.35
CA SER A 133 19.18 -0.08 8.98
C SER A 133 20.24 -1.04 8.39
N ASN A 134 19.81 -2.18 7.84
CA ASN A 134 20.66 -3.15 7.14
C ASN A 134 21.04 -2.73 5.69
N GLY A 135 20.65 -1.53 5.25
CA GLY A 135 20.94 -1.00 3.91
C GLY A 135 19.95 -1.46 2.83
N ARG A 136 18.94 -2.26 3.17
CA ARG A 136 17.87 -2.63 2.23
C ARG A 136 16.99 -1.43 1.92
N ILE A 137 16.60 -1.30 0.66
CA ILE A 137 15.68 -0.25 0.19
C ILE A 137 14.46 -0.89 -0.48
N VAL A 138 13.28 -0.41 -0.08
CA VAL A 138 12.00 -0.79 -0.66
C VAL A 138 11.24 0.48 -1.06
N ILE A 139 10.58 0.50 -2.21
CA ILE A 139 9.58 1.53 -2.53
C ILE A 139 8.21 0.88 -2.45
N SER A 140 7.28 1.50 -1.75
CA SER A 140 6.00 0.90 -1.43
C SER A 140 4.83 1.85 -1.66
N ASP A 141 3.74 1.31 -2.20
CA ASP A 141 2.42 1.94 -2.12
C ASP A 141 1.85 1.87 -0.68
N PRO A 142 0.76 2.58 -0.37
CA PRO A 142 0.21 2.66 0.98
C PRO A 142 -0.26 1.32 1.58
N LEU A 143 -0.84 0.42 0.80
CA LEU A 143 -1.32 -0.89 1.27
C LEU A 143 -0.15 -1.80 1.63
N ASN A 144 0.88 -1.82 0.79
CA ASN A 144 2.08 -2.60 1.06
C ASN A 144 2.91 -1.98 2.20
N LEU A 145 2.86 -0.66 2.37
CA LEU A 145 3.60 0.07 3.42
C LEU A 145 3.14 -0.33 4.83
N ILE A 146 1.86 -0.65 5.00
CA ILE A 146 1.29 -1.17 6.25
C ILE A 146 1.84 -2.57 6.57
N ARG A 147 2.10 -3.38 5.54
CA ARG A 147 2.53 -4.78 5.66
C ARG A 147 4.03 -4.95 5.85
N LEU A 148 4.81 -3.91 5.60
CA LEU A 148 6.26 -3.95 5.79
C LEU A 148 6.62 -4.17 7.25
N SER A 149 7.66 -4.98 7.48
CA SER A 149 8.12 -5.32 8.83
C SER A 149 8.35 -4.05 9.66
N GLN A 150 7.76 -4.05 10.84
CA GLN A 150 7.94 -3.02 11.86
C GLN A 150 9.01 -3.41 12.89
N GLU A 151 9.61 -4.59 12.73
CA GLU A 151 10.60 -5.15 13.67
C GLU A 151 12.03 -4.62 13.39
N GLU A 152 12.25 -4.02 12.21
CA GLU A 152 13.52 -3.38 11.85
C GLU A 152 13.38 -1.85 11.87
N PRO A 153 14.31 -1.11 12.51
CA PRO A 153 14.37 0.35 12.40
C PRO A 153 14.49 0.79 10.94
N GLN A 154 13.68 1.78 10.57
CA GLN A 154 13.56 2.23 9.19
C GLN A 154 13.33 3.74 9.08
N ILE A 155 13.85 4.33 8.02
CA ILE A 155 13.55 5.69 7.58
C ILE A 155 12.53 5.60 6.46
N ARG A 156 11.47 6.41 6.53
CA ARG A 156 10.41 6.47 5.50
C ARG A 156 10.42 7.85 4.86
N ILE A 157 10.58 7.90 3.54
CA ILE A 157 10.63 9.12 2.75
C ILE A 157 9.45 9.13 1.77
N PRO A 158 8.47 10.05 1.93
CA PRO A 158 7.36 10.18 0.97
C PRO A 158 7.88 10.82 -0.32
N ILE A 159 8.00 10.02 -1.39
CA ILE A 159 8.60 10.46 -2.66
C ILE A 159 7.72 11.53 -3.33
N ASN A 160 6.40 11.48 -3.15
CA ASN A 160 5.47 12.50 -3.67
C ASN A 160 5.79 13.91 -3.14
N ALA A 161 6.26 14.03 -1.90
CA ALA A 161 6.64 15.32 -1.33
C ALA A 161 7.88 15.90 -2.03
N ILE A 162 8.84 15.05 -2.36
CA ILE A 162 10.03 15.41 -3.15
C ILE A 162 9.60 15.86 -4.55
N VAL A 163 8.77 15.07 -5.22
CA VAL A 163 8.25 15.36 -6.56
C VAL A 163 7.50 16.70 -6.58
N ASN A 164 6.57 16.92 -5.66
CA ASN A 164 5.79 18.15 -5.60
C ASN A 164 6.62 19.38 -5.18
N LYS A 165 7.74 19.19 -4.49
CA LYS A 165 8.71 20.27 -4.22
C LYS A 165 9.54 20.62 -5.47
N LEU A 166 9.92 19.60 -6.26
CA LEU A 166 10.71 19.77 -7.48
C LEU A 166 9.89 20.39 -8.61
N HIS A 167 8.63 19.96 -8.79
CA HIS A 167 7.77 20.35 -9.91
C HIS A 167 7.73 21.86 -10.19
N PRO A 168 7.45 22.75 -9.21
CA PRO A 168 7.43 24.19 -9.45
C PRO A 168 8.77 24.76 -9.93
N GLN A 169 9.90 24.16 -9.55
CA GLN A 169 11.25 24.62 -9.92
C GLN A 169 11.54 24.37 -11.41
N ILE A 170 10.89 23.38 -12.00
CA ILE A 170 11.07 22.96 -13.40
C ILE A 170 9.84 23.24 -14.27
N GLY A 171 8.91 24.07 -13.79
CA GLY A 171 7.72 24.51 -14.53
C GLY A 171 6.64 23.44 -14.68
N LEU A 172 6.56 22.47 -13.78
CA LEU A 172 5.50 21.45 -13.72
C LEU A 172 4.50 21.76 -12.59
N GLU A 173 3.25 21.34 -12.79
CA GLU A 173 2.20 21.45 -11.77
C GLU A 173 2.34 20.36 -10.70
N VAL A 174 2.01 20.69 -9.46
CA VAL A 174 1.98 19.70 -8.37
C VAL A 174 0.95 18.61 -8.66
N ILE A 175 1.27 17.36 -8.28
CA ILE A 175 0.38 16.22 -8.50
C ILE A 175 -0.47 16.01 -7.23
N PRO A 176 -1.81 16.12 -7.32
CA PRO A 176 -2.69 15.83 -6.20
C PRO A 176 -2.68 14.34 -5.84
N LEU A 177 -2.81 14.03 -4.55
CA LEU A 177 -2.93 12.66 -4.07
C LEU A 177 -4.40 12.18 -4.16
N HIS A 178 -4.60 11.07 -4.85
CA HIS A 178 -5.89 10.37 -4.94
C HIS A 178 -5.90 9.08 -4.10
N PHE A 179 -4.74 8.43 -3.99
CA PHE A 179 -4.58 7.21 -3.20
C PHE A 179 -3.42 7.34 -2.22
N SER A 180 -3.73 7.60 -0.95
CA SER A 180 -2.76 7.78 0.13
C SER A 180 -3.03 6.82 1.29
N LEU A 181 -2.05 6.68 2.18
CA LEU A 181 -2.21 5.92 3.42
C LEU A 181 -3.33 6.50 4.28
N GLN A 182 -3.47 7.83 4.30
CA GLN A 182 -4.57 8.50 4.98
C GLN A 182 -5.92 8.07 4.39
N ASN A 183 -6.09 8.13 3.06
CA ASN A 183 -7.35 7.74 2.42
C ASN A 183 -7.65 6.25 2.65
N VAL A 184 -6.62 5.40 2.63
CA VAL A 184 -6.79 3.97 2.93
C VAL A 184 -7.29 3.77 4.36
N LEU A 185 -6.63 4.37 5.35
CA LEU A 185 -6.95 4.16 6.76
C LEU A 185 -8.27 4.84 7.17
N PHE A 186 -8.55 6.03 6.66
CA PHE A 186 -9.65 6.89 7.14
C PHE A 186 -10.85 6.98 6.19
N ASP A 187 -10.70 6.70 4.88
CA ASP A 187 -11.85 6.79 3.95
C ASP A 187 -12.32 5.42 3.49
N LYS A 188 -11.41 4.44 3.34
CA LYS A 188 -11.73 3.10 2.82
C LYS A 188 -11.76 1.99 3.88
N CYS A 189 -11.00 2.11 4.96
CA CYS A 189 -10.94 1.11 6.04
C CYS A 189 -11.60 1.56 7.34
N SER A 190 -12.14 2.78 7.39
CA SER A 190 -12.99 3.20 8.49
C SER A 190 -14.21 2.30 8.55
N ILE A 191 -14.24 1.43 9.55
CA ILE A 191 -15.52 1.00 10.12
C ILE A 191 -16.14 2.28 10.66
N THR A 192 -17.05 2.87 9.89
CA THR A 192 -17.46 4.27 10.06
C THR A 192 -18.46 4.44 11.21
N SER A 193 -19.10 3.34 11.65
CA SER A 193 -20.06 3.36 12.75
C SER A 193 -19.85 2.21 13.73
N THR A 194 -20.21 2.43 15.00
CA THR A 194 -20.24 1.38 16.04
C THR A 194 -21.05 0.16 15.59
N LYS A 195 -22.15 0.38 14.86
CA LYS A 195 -23.00 -0.68 14.29
C LYS A 195 -22.30 -1.57 13.29
N GLU A 196 -21.48 -0.97 12.42
CA GLU A 196 -20.70 -1.71 11.42
C GLU A 196 -19.61 -2.56 12.11
N LYS A 197 -19.04 -2.06 13.21
CA LYS A 197 -18.08 -2.83 14.02
C LYS A 197 -18.74 -4.03 14.68
N GLU A 198 -19.87 -3.82 15.34
CA GLU A 198 -20.65 -4.89 15.98
C GLU A 198 -21.09 -5.94 14.96
N LEU A 199 -21.55 -5.52 13.79
CA LEU A 199 -21.89 -6.42 12.69
C LEU A 199 -20.69 -7.28 12.25
N LEU A 200 -19.51 -6.67 12.07
CA LEU A 200 -18.29 -7.39 11.69
C LEU A 200 -17.84 -8.37 12.76
N GLU A 201 -17.99 -8.03 14.04
CA GLU A 201 -17.72 -8.94 15.15
C GLU A 201 -18.66 -10.15 15.14
N ILE A 202 -19.96 -9.95 14.85
CA ILE A 202 -20.92 -11.05 14.69
C ILE A 202 -20.53 -11.94 13.50
N ILE A 203 -20.22 -11.36 12.34
CA ILE A 203 -19.82 -12.12 11.14
C ILE A 203 -18.54 -12.93 11.37
N ARG A 204 -17.58 -12.38 12.10
CA ARG A 204 -16.29 -13.04 12.39
C ARG A 204 -16.38 -14.07 13.51
N ASN A 205 -17.46 -14.06 14.29
CA ASN A 205 -17.65 -15.00 15.38
C ASN A 205 -17.93 -16.41 14.82
N LYS A 206 -16.97 -17.31 15.04
CA LYS A 206 -16.99 -18.70 14.54
C LYS A 206 -18.08 -19.57 15.17
N ASP A 207 -18.75 -19.10 16.22
CA ASP A 207 -19.88 -19.82 16.82
C ASP A 207 -21.14 -19.73 15.96
N TYR A 208 -21.27 -18.71 15.12
CA TYR A 208 -22.40 -18.55 14.22
C TYR A 208 -22.14 -19.25 12.89
N SER A 209 -23.05 -20.15 12.53
CA SER A 209 -23.06 -20.88 11.26
C SER A 209 -23.77 -20.11 10.14
N VAL A 210 -24.73 -19.24 10.49
CA VAL A 210 -25.45 -18.39 9.54
C VAL A 210 -25.65 -17.01 10.18
N VAL A 211 -25.40 -15.95 9.41
CA VAL A 211 -25.68 -14.56 9.81
C VAL A 211 -26.59 -13.94 8.75
N LYS A 212 -27.84 -13.62 9.10
CA LYS A 212 -28.78 -12.90 8.21
C LYS A 212 -28.83 -11.43 8.61
N ILE A 213 -28.60 -10.54 7.66
CA ILE A 213 -28.54 -9.09 7.89
C ILE A 213 -29.76 -8.44 7.27
N LYS A 214 -30.57 -7.76 8.09
CA LYS A 214 -31.69 -6.94 7.62
C LYS A 214 -31.31 -5.46 7.70
N LYS A 215 -31.39 -4.79 6.56
CA LYS A 215 -31.11 -3.36 6.44
C LYS A 215 -32.39 -2.52 6.59
N LYS A 216 -32.27 -1.33 7.19
CA LYS A 216 -33.31 -0.29 7.21
C LYS A 216 -32.65 1.01 6.73
N ASN A 217 -33.22 1.63 5.69
CA ASN A 217 -32.67 2.85 5.05
C ASN A 217 -31.21 2.72 4.57
N GLY A 218 -30.80 1.52 4.15
CA GLY A 218 -29.43 1.25 3.68
C GLY A 218 -28.45 0.81 4.77
N GLU A 219 -28.78 1.00 6.05
CA GLU A 219 -27.96 0.63 7.20
C GLU A 219 -28.37 -0.71 7.80
N ALA A 220 -27.40 -1.49 8.30
CA ALA A 220 -27.70 -2.72 9.02
C ALA A 220 -28.41 -2.40 10.35
N ALA A 221 -29.58 -3.02 10.57
CA ALA A 221 -30.43 -2.71 11.72
C ALA A 221 -30.71 -3.94 12.60
N ILE A 222 -30.79 -5.14 12.00
CA ILE A 222 -31.08 -6.38 12.71
C ILE A 222 -30.22 -7.50 12.13
N VAL A 223 -29.60 -8.27 13.02
CA VAL A 223 -28.80 -9.44 12.69
C VAL A 223 -29.43 -10.67 13.34
N TYR A 224 -29.71 -11.68 12.51
CA TYR A 224 -30.10 -13.01 13.00
C TYR A 224 -28.89 -13.92 12.91
N ALA A 225 -28.45 -14.45 14.04
CA ALA A 225 -27.25 -15.26 14.12
C ALA A 225 -27.60 -16.67 14.58
N GLU A 226 -27.33 -17.65 13.72
CA GLU A 226 -27.71 -19.05 13.92
C GLU A 226 -26.52 -19.88 14.41
N LYS A 227 -26.63 -20.45 15.61
CA LYS A 227 -25.69 -21.46 16.11
C LYS A 227 -26.20 -22.84 15.75
N ASN A 228 -25.45 -23.56 14.90
CA ASN A 228 -25.63 -25.01 14.71
C ASN A 228 -24.57 -25.73 15.51
N LYS A 229 -24.97 -26.38 16.61
CA LYS A 229 -24.07 -27.19 17.43
C LYS A 229 -24.53 -28.64 17.36
N ASN A 230 -23.88 -29.41 16.51
CA ASN A 230 -23.92 -30.88 16.56
C ASN A 230 -23.13 -31.31 17.80
N ILE A 231 -23.81 -31.46 18.94
CA ILE A 231 -23.19 -31.99 20.16
C ILE A 231 -23.89 -33.31 20.49
N ALA A 232 -23.08 -34.34 20.68
CA ALA A 232 -23.51 -35.71 20.94
C ALA A 232 -24.32 -35.89 22.23
N GLU A 233 -24.33 -34.93 23.15
CA GLU A 233 -25.15 -34.96 24.38
C GLU A 233 -25.30 -33.56 24.98
N ILE A 234 -26.51 -32.99 24.85
CA ILE A 234 -26.92 -31.83 25.66
C ILE A 234 -27.82 -32.31 26.79
N THR A 235 -27.51 -31.87 28.01
CA THR A 235 -28.34 -32.13 29.18
C THR A 235 -29.47 -31.10 29.27
N PRO A 236 -30.65 -31.47 29.82
CA PRO A 236 -31.75 -30.54 30.06
C PRO A 236 -31.33 -29.27 30.83
N ASN A 237 -30.38 -29.39 31.77
CA ASN A 237 -29.89 -28.26 32.56
C ASN A 237 -29.11 -27.24 31.72
N THR A 238 -28.33 -27.68 30.73
CA THR A 238 -27.65 -26.76 29.81
C THR A 238 -28.65 -26.00 28.95
N LEU A 239 -29.75 -26.64 28.56
CA LEU A 239 -30.81 -26.02 27.77
C LEU A 239 -31.59 -24.97 28.59
N LEU A 240 -31.88 -25.27 29.86
CA LEU A 240 -32.51 -24.33 30.80
C LEU A 240 -31.65 -23.07 31.02
N LYS A 241 -30.33 -23.24 31.22
CA LYS A 241 -29.40 -22.09 31.34
C LYS A 241 -29.36 -21.21 30.09
N LEU A 242 -29.52 -21.79 28.90
CA LEU A 242 -29.59 -21.01 27.65
C LEU A 242 -30.86 -20.16 27.57
N LEU A 243 -31.99 -20.68 28.07
CA LEU A 243 -33.25 -19.95 28.13
C LEU A 243 -33.22 -18.80 29.16
N GLU A 244 -32.46 -18.95 30.24
CA GLU A 244 -32.35 -17.92 31.29
C GLU A 244 -31.45 -16.74 30.91
N THR A 245 -30.58 -16.88 29.91
CA THR A 245 -29.50 -15.92 29.63
C THR A 245 -29.78 -14.95 28.48
N LYS A 246 -30.90 -15.09 27.77
CA LYS A 246 -31.20 -14.37 26.53
C LYS A 246 -32.62 -13.81 26.54
N ASP A 247 -32.78 -12.51 26.28
CA ASP A 247 -34.10 -11.84 26.29
C ASP A 247 -35.00 -12.25 25.11
N PHE A 248 -34.41 -12.59 23.95
CA PHE A 248 -35.16 -13.00 22.77
C PHE A 248 -34.35 -14.00 21.93
N MET A 249 -34.92 -15.19 21.69
CA MET A 249 -34.32 -16.24 20.87
C MET A 249 -35.37 -17.20 20.32
N ASP A 250 -35.13 -17.70 19.10
CA ASP A 250 -35.86 -18.83 18.55
C ASP A 250 -35.00 -20.10 18.70
N MET A 251 -35.57 -21.13 19.32
CA MET A 251 -34.90 -22.43 19.50
C MET A 251 -35.67 -23.54 18.79
N SER A 252 -34.97 -24.34 18.00
CA SER A 252 -35.49 -25.59 17.40
C SER A 252 -34.71 -26.78 17.94
N ILE A 253 -35.40 -27.78 18.48
CA ILE A 253 -34.80 -28.99 19.06
C ILE A 253 -35.31 -30.21 18.32
N VAL A 254 -34.40 -31.08 17.89
CA VAL A 254 -34.73 -32.37 17.25
C VAL A 254 -34.42 -33.50 18.22
N ARG A 255 -35.44 -34.27 18.61
CA ARG A 255 -35.32 -35.42 19.52
C ARG A 255 -35.58 -36.73 18.77
N ARG A 256 -34.78 -37.76 19.04
CA ARG A 256 -34.97 -39.13 18.53
C ARG A 256 -34.65 -40.13 19.65
N ASP A 257 -35.48 -41.15 19.82
CA ASP A 257 -35.27 -42.24 20.79
C ASP A 257 -34.95 -41.75 22.21
N GLY A 258 -35.65 -40.71 22.65
CA GLY A 258 -35.47 -40.12 23.97
C GLY A 258 -34.27 -39.16 24.10
N LYS A 259 -33.36 -39.10 23.12
CA LYS A 259 -32.15 -38.26 23.12
C LYS A 259 -32.29 -37.02 22.23
N ILE A 260 -31.68 -35.92 22.63
CA ILE A 260 -31.57 -34.72 21.80
C ILE A 260 -30.47 -34.97 20.76
N MET A 261 -30.85 -34.93 19.48
CA MET A 261 -29.93 -35.20 18.37
C MET A 261 -29.32 -33.92 17.81
N ASN A 262 -30.11 -32.84 17.78
CA ASN A 262 -29.67 -31.54 17.28
C ASN A 262 -30.47 -30.42 17.94
N TYR A 263 -29.88 -29.24 18.02
CA TYR A 263 -30.57 -28.02 18.37
C TYR A 263 -29.99 -26.86 17.57
N LYS A 264 -30.88 -25.93 17.22
CA LYS A 264 -30.58 -24.72 16.49
C LYS A 264 -31.09 -23.55 17.31
N ILE A 265 -30.24 -22.54 17.48
CA ILE A 265 -30.61 -21.29 18.14
C ILE A 265 -30.43 -20.16 17.13
N GLU A 266 -31.49 -19.40 16.90
CA GLU A 266 -31.46 -18.15 16.15
C GLU A 266 -31.60 -16.99 17.15
N GLU A 267 -30.52 -16.23 17.31
CA GLU A 267 -30.47 -15.05 18.18
C GLU A 267 -30.76 -13.80 17.35
N THR A 268 -31.59 -12.89 17.87
CA THR A 268 -31.83 -11.59 17.24
C THR A 268 -31.01 -10.51 17.94
N ILE A 269 -30.09 -9.89 17.20
CA ILE A 269 -29.24 -8.80 17.69
C ILE A 269 -29.67 -7.52 16.98
N LYS A 270 -30.11 -6.50 17.73
CA LYS A 270 -30.40 -5.17 17.20
C LYS A 270 -29.11 -4.35 17.21
N LEU A 271 -28.80 -3.72 16.07
CA LEU A 271 -27.67 -2.81 15.88
C LEU A 271 -28.12 -1.35 16.01
#